data_AF-A0A1H7H1G5-F1
#
_entry.id   AF-A0A1H7H1G5-F1
#
_cell.length_a   1.000
_cell.length_b   1.000
_cell.length_c   1.000
_cell.angle_alpha   90.00
_cell.angle_beta   90.00
_cell.angle_gamma   90.00
#
_symmetry.space_group_name_H-M   'P 1'
#
loop_
_entity.id
_entity.type
_entity.pdbx_description
1 polymer ?
#
loop_
_entity_poly.entity_id
_entity_poly.type
_entity_poly.pdbx_seq_one_letter_code
_entity_poly.pdbx_strand_id
1 'polypeptide(L)'
;MSCPCSVSSNVSVQSLPHWNDIQLPNGDTITMESKDIEVNMLHQYKVSLIRYEKWRHGTLIATELQQLALRWYGVEELRMILEQIGFIDVVVYADFNPDQTPSRSDQKFVFGATRGIPSK
;
A
#
# COMPACT_ATOMS: atom_id res chain seq x y z
N MET A 1 36.82 26.24 18.91
CA MET A 1 36.17 24.97 19.29
C MET A 1 34.68 25.16 19.10
N SER A 2 34.18 24.81 17.93
CA SER A 2 32.79 25.01 17.51
C SER A 2 32.17 23.63 17.35
N CYS A 3 31.23 23.28 18.23
CA CYS A 3 30.44 22.06 18.08
C CYS A 3 29.62 22.14 16.79
N PRO A 4 29.64 21.12 15.91
CA PRO A 4 28.66 21.05 14.85
C PRO A 4 27.37 20.46 15.43
N CYS A 5 26.30 21.23 15.43
CA CYS A 5 24.96 20.71 15.68
C CYS A 5 24.61 19.74 14.55
N SER A 6 24.51 18.45 14.88
CA SER A 6 23.93 17.43 14.01
C SER A 6 22.44 17.74 13.80
N VAL A 7 22.08 18.18 12.60
CA VAL A 7 20.68 18.29 12.18
C VAL A 7 20.16 16.87 11.94
N SER A 8 19.43 16.33 12.91
CA SER A 8 18.59 15.15 12.68
C SER A 8 17.39 15.60 11.87
N SER A 9 17.40 15.32 10.56
CA SER A 9 16.21 15.51 9.72
C SER A 9 15.24 14.36 9.96
N ASN A 10 14.45 14.45 11.04
CA ASN A 10 13.19 13.73 11.08
C ASN A 10 12.26 14.43 10.10
N VAL A 11 12.24 13.95 8.86
CA VAL A 11 11.19 14.31 7.90
C VAL A 11 9.92 13.60 8.36
N SER A 12 9.21 14.23 9.28
CA SER A 12 7.81 13.90 9.55
C SER A 12 7.02 14.32 8.32
N VAL A 13 6.80 13.38 7.39
CA VAL A 13 5.78 13.52 6.36
C VAL A 13 4.44 13.49 7.08
N GLN A 14 4.01 14.64 7.62
CA GLN A 14 2.65 14.81 8.10
C GLN A 14 1.75 14.85 6.85
N SER A 15 1.34 13.67 6.39
CA SER A 15 0.24 13.56 5.44
C SER A 15 -1.01 14.14 6.09
N LEU A 16 -1.63 15.14 5.47
CA LEU A 16 -2.95 15.63 5.87
C LEU A 16 -3.92 14.45 5.92
N PRO A 17 -4.84 14.40 6.91
CA PRO A 17 -5.81 13.32 6.99
C PRO A 17 -6.66 13.36 5.72
N HIS A 18 -6.53 12.32 4.90
CA HIS A 18 -7.32 12.14 3.70
C HIS A 18 -8.60 11.40 4.10
N TRP A 19 -9.69 12.14 4.18
CA TRP A 19 -11.02 11.61 4.45
C TRP A 19 -11.63 11.18 3.14
N ASN A 20 -12.02 9.91 3.04
CA ASN A 20 -12.82 9.41 1.92
C ASN A 20 -14.21 9.06 2.42
N ASP A 21 -15.20 9.73 1.84
CA ASP A 21 -16.61 9.50 2.12
C ASP A 21 -17.20 8.59 1.03
N ILE A 22 -17.75 7.46 1.45
CA ILE A 22 -18.34 6.45 0.57
C ILE A 22 -19.83 6.36 0.89
N GLN A 23 -20.66 6.65 -0.11
CA GLN A 23 -22.11 6.52 0.00
C GLN A 23 -22.54 5.07 -0.28
N LEU A 24 -23.32 4.50 0.63
CA LEU A 24 -23.88 3.16 0.48
C LEU A 24 -25.28 3.22 -0.16
N PRO A 25 -25.71 2.16 -0.89
CA PRO A 25 -27.03 2.14 -1.55
C PRO A 25 -28.22 2.31 -0.60
N ASN A 26 -28.05 2.04 0.70
CA ASN A 26 -29.08 2.18 1.72
C ASN A 26 -29.12 3.58 2.36
N GLY A 27 -28.32 4.54 1.88
CA GLY A 27 -28.25 5.91 2.41
C GLY A 27 -27.33 6.08 3.62
N ASP A 28 -26.63 5.03 4.04
CA ASP A 28 -25.57 5.14 5.04
C ASP A 28 -24.28 5.71 4.39
N THR A 29 -23.45 6.38 5.17
CA THR A 29 -22.12 6.85 4.74
C THR A 29 -21.04 6.09 5.50
N ILE A 30 -19.96 5.69 4.82
CA ILE A 30 -18.71 5.28 5.47
C ILE A 30 -17.70 6.40 5.29
N THR A 31 -17.09 6.86 6.39
CA THR A 31 -15.91 7.71 6.33
C THR A 31 -14.68 6.88 6.71
N MET A 32 -13.59 7.06 5.99
CA MET A 32 -12.31 6.41 6.26
C MET A 32 -11.23 7.47 6.45
N GLU A 33 -10.48 7.35 7.55
CA GLU A 33 -9.26 8.09 7.80
C GLU A 33 -8.10 7.09 7.96
N SER A 34 -6.94 7.42 7.39
CA SER A 34 -5.71 6.63 7.58
C SER A 34 -4.58 7.53 8.08
N LYS A 35 -3.83 7.02 9.05
CA LYS A 35 -2.62 7.66 9.59
C LYS A 35 -1.46 6.68 9.56
N ASP A 36 -0.37 7.05 8.88
CA ASP A 36 0.87 6.29 8.97
C ASP A 36 1.49 6.48 10.36
N ILE A 37 1.68 5.37 11.09
CA ILE A 37 2.27 5.36 12.44
C ILE A 37 3.74 4.95 12.42
N GLU A 38 4.17 4.28 11.35
CA GLU A 38 5.55 3.88 11.12
C GLU A 38 5.84 3.83 9.61
N VAL A 39 7.00 4.35 9.20
CA VAL A 39 7.50 4.24 7.83
C VAL A 39 8.98 3.92 7.91
N ASN A 40 9.39 2.81 7.29
CA ASN A 40 10.78 2.36 7.25
C ASN A 40 11.22 2.19 5.80
N MET A 41 11.96 3.17 5.29
CA MET A 41 12.43 3.18 3.91
C MET A 41 13.56 2.17 3.67
N LEU A 42 14.41 1.93 4.68
CA LEU A 42 15.53 0.98 4.56
C LEU A 42 15.02 -0.46 4.44
N HIS A 43 14.00 -0.80 5.22
CA HIS A 43 13.39 -2.12 5.20
C HIS A 43 12.11 -2.18 4.35
N GLN A 44 11.78 -1.12 3.59
CA GLN A 44 10.68 -1.01 2.62
C GLN A 44 9.30 -1.42 3.15
N TYR A 45 8.91 -0.97 4.34
CA TYR A 45 7.55 -1.18 4.85
C TYR A 45 6.98 0.07 5.50
N LYS A 46 5.65 0.08 5.63
CA LYS A 46 4.92 1.05 6.46
C LYS A 46 3.83 0.37 7.27
N VAL A 47 3.46 1.00 8.37
CA VAL A 47 2.34 0.61 9.22
C VAL A 47 1.40 1.80 9.32
N SER A 48 0.13 1.57 9.00
CA SER A 48 -0.93 2.56 9.02
C SER A 48 -2.02 2.13 9.99
N LEU A 49 -2.60 3.09 10.71
CA LEU A 49 -3.82 2.92 11.47
C LEU A 49 -4.98 3.48 10.65
N ILE A 50 -5.93 2.64 10.30
CA ILE A 50 -7.10 2.98 9.49
C ILE A 50 -8.32 2.95 10.40
N ARG A 51 -9.07 4.05 10.41
CA ARG A 51 -10.31 4.19 11.16
C ARG A 51 -11.47 4.29 10.19
N TYR A 52 -12.41 3.38 10.32
CA TYR A 52 -13.66 3.37 9.57
C TYR A 52 -14.78 3.81 10.49
N GLU A 53 -15.64 4.69 10.01
CA GLU A 53 -16.84 5.11 10.71
C GLU A 53 -18.05 4.96 9.80
N LYS A 54 -19.10 4.36 10.34
CA LYS A 54 -20.38 4.22 9.64
C LYS A 54 -21.39 5.19 10.21
N TRP A 55 -21.99 5.97 9.33
CA TRP A 55 -22.97 7.00 9.66
C TRP A 55 -24.32 6.66 9.04
N ARG A 56 -25.39 6.91 9.79
CA ARG A 56 -26.77 6.81 9.32
C ARG A 56 -27.51 8.07 9.71
N HIS A 57 -28.02 8.81 8.72
CA HIS A 57 -28.74 10.07 8.96
C HIS A 57 -27.96 11.05 9.87
N GLY A 58 -26.65 11.18 9.65
CA GLY A 58 -25.77 12.04 10.46
C GLY A 58 -25.39 11.50 11.84
N THR A 59 -25.87 10.31 12.22
CA THR A 59 -25.52 9.66 13.49
C THR A 59 -24.43 8.61 13.26
N LEU A 60 -23.35 8.66 14.03
CA LEU A 60 -22.33 7.62 14.05
C LEU A 60 -22.90 6.35 14.69
N ILE A 61 -22.96 5.25 13.93
CA ILE A 61 -23.54 3.98 14.37
C ILE A 61 -22.52 2.86 14.57
N ALA A 62 -21.32 2.99 14.00
CA ALA A 62 -20.24 2.04 14.22
C ALA A 62 -18.87 2.67 13.94
N THR A 63 -17.85 2.19 14.65
CA THR A 63 -16.44 2.54 14.42
C THR A 63 -15.61 1.26 14.44
N GLU A 64 -14.71 1.14 13.46
CA GLU A 64 -13.72 0.06 13.40
C GLU A 64 -12.32 0.67 13.26
N LEU A 65 -11.37 0.11 14.00
CA LEU A 65 -9.97 0.52 13.95
C LEU A 65 -9.12 -0.66 13.52
N GLN A 66 -8.41 -0.51 12.40
CA GLN A 66 -7.57 -1.54 11.80
C GLN A 66 -6.13 -1.06 11.72
N GLN A 67 -5.19 -1.90 12.16
CA GLN A 67 -3.77 -1.71 11.88
C GLN A 67 -3.40 -2.47 10.61
N LEU A 68 -2.81 -1.78 9.64
CA LEU A 68 -2.40 -2.32 8.35
C LEU A 68 -0.88 -2.15 8.18
N ALA A 69 -0.16 -3.27 8.11
CA ALA A 69 1.26 -3.29 7.75
C ALA A 69 1.40 -3.68 6.26
N LEU A 70 2.09 -2.84 5.49
CA LEU A 70 2.33 -3.07 4.06
C LEU A 70 3.82 -3.03 3.76
N ARG A 71 4.27 -3.97 2.94
CA ARG A 71 5.62 -3.99 2.36
C ARG A 71 5.55 -3.53 0.91
N TRP A 72 6.53 -2.76 0.49
CA TRP A 72 6.68 -2.32 -0.89
C TRP A 72 7.82 -3.09 -1.55
N TYR A 73 7.57 -3.53 -2.78
CA TYR A 73 8.59 -4.11 -3.64
C TYR A 73 8.61 -3.32 -4.93
N GLY A 74 9.81 -3.06 -5.46
CA GLY A 74 9.94 -2.60 -6.84
C GLY A 74 9.40 -3.66 -7.81
N VAL A 75 8.96 -3.25 -9.00
CA VAL A 75 8.44 -4.19 -10.02
C VAL A 75 9.50 -5.24 -10.38
N GLU A 76 10.71 -4.78 -10.69
CA GLU A 76 11.83 -5.68 -11.01
C GLU A 76 12.30 -6.49 -9.79
N GLU A 77 12.21 -5.92 -8.59
CA GLU A 77 12.55 -6.63 -7.36
C GLU A 77 11.63 -7.83 -7.13
N LEU A 78 10.31 -7.62 -7.22
CA LEU A 78 9.35 -8.70 -7.06
C LEU A 78 9.46 -9.74 -8.19
N ARG A 79 9.73 -9.30 -9.42
CA ARG A 79 10.04 -10.20 -10.55
C ARG A 79 11.23 -11.11 -10.23
N MET A 80 12.36 -10.54 -9.82
CA MET A 80 13.56 -11.31 -9.47
C MET A 80 13.31 -12.28 -8.33
N ILE A 81 12.54 -11.89 -7.30
CA ILE A 81 12.17 -12.79 -6.20
C ILE A 81 11.38 -13.99 -6.72
N LEU A 82 10.39 -13.77 -7.59
CA LEU A 82 9.59 -14.85 -8.19
C LEU A 82 10.47 -15.81 -8.99
N GLU A 83 11.36 -15.29 -9.83
CA GLU A 83 12.31 -16.09 -10.61
C GLU A 83 13.26 -16.89 -9.69
N GLN A 84 13.81 -16.25 -8.65
CA GLN A 84 14.74 -16.88 -7.73
C GLN A 84 14.11 -18.02 -6.92
N ILE A 85 12.82 -17.92 -6.56
CA ILE A 85 12.11 -19.00 -5.85
C ILE A 85 11.55 -20.08 -6.80
N GLY A 86 11.86 -20.00 -8.10
CA GLY A 86 11.58 -21.04 -9.09
C GLY A 86 10.30 -20.86 -9.88
N PHE A 87 9.69 -19.67 -9.89
CA PHE A 87 8.67 -19.36 -10.87
C PHE A 87 9.30 -19.00 -12.22
N ILE A 88 8.58 -19.28 -13.29
CA ILE A 88 8.96 -19.00 -14.68
C ILE A 88 7.83 -18.23 -15.37
N ASP A 89 8.13 -17.71 -16.56
CA ASP A 89 7.18 -16.96 -17.40
C ASP A 89 6.51 -15.81 -16.64
N VAL A 90 7.30 -15.06 -15.85
CA VAL A 90 6.79 -13.95 -15.04
C VAL A 90 6.34 -12.81 -15.96
N VAL A 91 5.03 -12.55 -15.97
CA VAL A 91 4.41 -11.43 -16.68
C VAL A 91 3.92 -10.40 -15.69
N VAL A 92 4.01 -9.12 -16.08
CA VAL A 92 3.51 -8.00 -15.28
C VAL A 92 2.67 -7.12 -16.19
N TYR A 93 1.42 -6.91 -15.79
CA TYR A 93 0.47 -6.07 -16.50
C TYR A 93 -0.28 -5.14 -15.54
N ALA A 94 -0.97 -4.13 -16.07
CA ALA A 94 -1.59 -3.07 -15.30
C ALA A 94 -3.12 -3.12 -15.34
N ASP A 95 -3.75 -2.67 -14.25
CA ASP A 95 -5.19 -2.44 -14.11
C ASP A 95 -6.05 -3.66 -14.49
N PHE A 96 -5.51 -4.86 -14.20
CA PHE A 96 -6.12 -6.15 -14.52
C PHE A 96 -6.37 -6.41 -16.02
N ASN A 97 -5.68 -5.67 -16.91
CA ASN A 97 -5.73 -5.87 -18.36
C ASN A 97 -4.43 -6.52 -18.86
N PRO A 98 -4.45 -7.79 -19.33
CA PRO A 98 -3.26 -8.51 -19.77
C PRO A 98 -2.48 -7.84 -20.92
N ASP A 99 -3.15 -7.06 -21.76
CA ASP A 99 -2.53 -6.38 -22.90
C ASP A 99 -1.89 -5.03 -22.52
N GLN A 100 -1.98 -4.64 -21.24
CA GLN A 100 -1.57 -3.33 -20.77
C GLN A 100 -0.28 -3.40 -19.95
N THR A 101 0.81 -2.90 -20.52
CA THR A 101 2.07 -2.76 -19.78
C THR A 101 1.98 -1.64 -18.73
N PRO A 102 2.54 -1.84 -17.52
CA PRO A 102 2.69 -0.78 -16.52
C PRO A 102 3.42 0.44 -17.09
N SER A 103 2.84 1.63 -16.89
CA SER A 103 3.43 2.89 -17.35
C SER A 103 3.34 4.02 -16.33
N ARG A 104 2.47 3.90 -15.32
CA ARG A 104 2.28 4.89 -14.27
C ARG A 104 2.32 4.23 -12.89
N SER A 105 2.78 4.99 -11.91
CA SER A 105 2.94 4.53 -10.53
C SER A 105 1.64 4.36 -9.76
N ASP A 106 0.52 4.90 -10.24
CA ASP A 106 -0.79 4.83 -9.57
C ASP A 106 -1.67 3.67 -10.06
N GLN A 107 -1.19 2.90 -11.05
CA GLN A 107 -1.87 1.73 -11.58
C GLN A 107 -1.79 0.53 -10.62
N LYS A 108 -2.69 -0.42 -10.81
CA LYS A 108 -2.61 -1.72 -10.11
C LYS A 108 -1.76 -2.67 -10.91
N PHE A 109 -0.59 -3.04 -10.39
CA PHE A 109 0.27 -4.03 -11.04
C PHE A 109 -0.17 -5.44 -10.66
N VAL A 110 -0.30 -6.30 -11.66
CA VAL A 110 -0.65 -7.70 -11.52
C VAL A 110 0.51 -8.54 -11.99
N PHE A 111 0.94 -9.47 -11.14
CA PHE A 111 2.02 -10.41 -11.42
C PHE A 111 1.40 -11.77 -11.72
N GLY A 112 1.61 -12.27 -12.94
CA GLY A 112 1.30 -13.65 -13.33
C GLY A 112 2.60 -14.44 -13.43
N ALA A 113 2.62 -15.67 -12.91
CA ALA A 113 3.79 -16.53 -13.04
C ALA A 113 3.38 -18.01 -12.96
N THR A 114 4.17 -18.88 -13.59
CA THR A 114 3.95 -20.33 -13.59
C THR A 114 4.98 -21.00 -12.70
N ARG A 115 4.59 -22.04 -11.95
CA ARG A 115 5.55 -22.82 -11.16
C ARG A 115 6.51 -23.54 -12.10
N GLY A 116 7.80 -23.23 -12.01
CA GLY A 116 8.84 -23.98 -12.70
C GLY A 116 8.89 -25.41 -12.19
N ILE A 117 9.02 -26.39 -13.09
CA ILE A 117 9.33 -27.75 -12.70
C ILE A 117 10.81 -27.74 -12.32
N PRO A 118 11.19 -28.09 -11.08
CA PRO A 118 12.61 -28.16 -10.74
C PRO A 118 13.28 -29.18 -11.65
N SER A 119 14.29 -28.75 -12.41
CA SER A 119 15.17 -29.69 -13.11
C SER A 119 15.86 -30.54 -12.04
N LYS A 120 15.59 -31.84 -12.10
CA LYS A 120 16.09 -32.85 -11.15
C LYS A 120 17.62 -32.93 -11.15
#